data_AF-A0AAW6PSU0-F1
#
_entry.id   AF-A0AAW6PSU0-F1
#
_cell.length_a   1.000
_cell.length_b   1.000
_cell.length_c   1.000
_cell.angle_alpha   90.00
_cell.angle_beta   90.00
_cell.angle_gamma   90.00
#
_symmetry.space_group_name_H-M   'P 1'
#
loop_
_entity.id
_entity.type
_entity.pdbx_description
1 polymer ?
#
loop_
_entity_poly.entity_id
_entity_poly.type
_entity_poly.pdbx_seq_one_letter_code
_entity_poly.pdbx_strand_id
1 'polypeptide(L)'
;GSVDFQTPANDVYNNGSTVSVTIENATGGNFEQLTPNPTPAQTTINDSVDTTTATLTASPSVTEGGVITYTVTLSNPAQTPVTVTLSNGQTITVEAGKTQGSVDFQTPANDVYNNGSTVSVTIENATGGNFEQLPPNPTPAQTTINDSVDTTTATLTASPSV
;
A
#
# COMPACT_ATOMS: atom_id res chain seq x y z
N GLY A 1 -10.29 46.38 5.29
CA GLY A 1 -10.57 45.51 4.13
C GLY A 1 -10.50 44.07 4.57
N SER A 2 -11.15 43.16 3.86
CA SER A 2 -10.98 41.70 4.01
C SER A 2 -10.28 41.17 2.77
N VAL A 3 -9.47 40.14 2.93
CA VAL A 3 -8.86 39.38 1.82
C VAL A 3 -9.24 37.93 2.05
N ASP A 4 -9.72 37.28 0.99
CA ASP A 4 -10.11 35.88 1.04
C ASP A 4 -8.92 34.99 0.65
N PHE A 5 -8.71 33.91 1.39
CA PHE A 5 -7.73 32.88 1.09
C PHE A 5 -8.44 31.60 0.65
N GLN A 6 -8.11 31.08 -0.54
CA GLN A 6 -8.66 29.82 -1.04
C GLN A 6 -7.89 28.64 -0.44
N THR A 7 -8.60 27.67 0.14
CA THR A 7 -8.01 26.43 0.64
C THR A 7 -7.91 25.39 -0.48
N PRO A 8 -7.02 24.39 -0.36
CA PRO A 8 -7.06 23.20 -1.21
C PRO A 8 -8.46 22.54 -1.21
N ALA A 9 -8.78 21.85 -2.30
CA ALA A 9 -10.00 21.04 -2.37
C ALA A 9 -9.84 19.79 -1.49
N ASN A 10 -10.96 19.27 -0.99
CA ASN A 10 -10.95 18.02 -0.24
C ASN A 10 -10.50 16.85 -1.12
N ASP A 11 -9.54 16.05 -0.64
CA ASP A 11 -9.12 14.82 -1.29
C ASP A 11 -8.71 13.77 -0.24
N VAL A 12 -7.93 12.76 -0.63
CA VAL A 12 -7.50 11.65 0.24
C VAL A 12 -6.06 11.81 0.73
N TYR A 13 -5.43 12.95 0.43
CA TYR A 13 -4.02 13.19 0.70
C TYR A 13 -3.82 14.30 1.72
N ASN A 14 -2.84 14.10 2.60
CA ASN A 14 -2.48 15.11 3.60
C ASN A 14 -2.08 16.43 2.92
N ASN A 15 -2.95 17.43 3.02
CA ASN A 15 -2.82 18.77 2.45
C ASN A 15 -3.05 19.90 3.48
N GLY A 16 -3.19 19.54 4.77
CA GLY A 16 -3.27 20.49 5.88
C GLY A 16 -2.14 21.53 5.88
N SER A 17 -2.48 22.79 6.16
CA SER A 17 -1.55 23.91 6.02
C SER A 17 -1.86 25.07 6.97
N THR A 18 -0.92 26.01 7.11
CA THR A 18 -1.09 27.23 7.91
C THR A 18 -0.82 28.45 7.06
N VAL A 19 -1.76 29.38 7.03
CA VAL A 19 -1.60 30.69 6.40
C VAL A 19 -1.13 31.69 7.43
N SER A 20 -0.10 32.48 7.08
CA SER A 20 0.45 33.53 7.96
C SER A 20 0.58 34.83 7.19
N VAL A 21 -0.02 35.90 7.72
CA VAL A 21 -0.01 37.24 7.12
C VAL A 21 0.46 38.25 8.16
N THR A 22 1.43 39.08 7.79
CA THR A 22 1.97 40.15 8.66
C THR A 22 1.71 41.51 8.04
N ILE A 23 1.50 42.53 8.86
CA ILE A 23 1.41 43.90 8.37
C ILE A 23 2.83 44.40 8.05
N GLU A 24 3.16 44.53 6.76
CA GLU A 24 4.47 45.01 6.33
C GLU A 24 4.62 46.53 6.47
N ASN A 25 3.55 47.28 6.21
CA ASN A 25 3.52 48.73 6.33
C ASN A 25 2.09 49.23 6.59
N ALA A 26 1.95 50.36 7.29
CA ALA A 26 0.70 51.09 7.41
C ALA A 26 0.98 52.60 7.34
N THR A 27 0.27 53.31 6.45
CA THR A 27 0.41 54.77 6.24
C THR A 27 -0.97 55.43 6.17
N GLY A 28 -1.07 56.70 6.56
CA GLY A 28 -2.29 57.51 6.44
C GLY A 28 -2.95 57.85 7.79
N GLY A 29 -4.19 58.36 7.75
CA GLY A 29 -5.01 58.62 8.94
C GLY A 29 -4.58 59.79 9.83
N ASN A 30 -3.67 60.66 9.37
CA ASN A 30 -3.18 61.86 10.05
C ASN A 30 -2.75 61.69 11.52
N PHE A 31 -2.32 60.47 11.89
CA PHE A 31 -1.83 60.16 13.23
C PHE A 31 -0.41 60.71 13.46
N GLU A 32 -0.11 61.15 14.68
CA GLU A 32 1.24 61.59 15.08
C GLU A 32 2.26 60.44 15.07
N GLN A 33 1.81 59.20 15.33
CA GLN A 33 2.60 57.98 15.21
C GLN A 33 1.69 56.78 14.89
N LEU A 34 2.08 56.00 13.89
CA LEU A 34 1.44 54.73 13.53
C LEU A 34 2.53 53.65 13.45
N THR A 35 2.47 52.68 14.34
CA THR A 35 3.40 51.54 14.37
C THR A 35 2.58 50.26 14.22
N PRO A 36 2.70 49.54 13.09
CA PRO A 36 2.04 48.26 12.92
C PRO A 36 2.52 47.24 13.96
N ASN A 37 1.62 46.38 14.43
CA ASN A 37 2.02 45.19 15.17
C ASN A 37 2.61 44.16 14.18
N PRO A 38 3.89 43.77 14.31
CA PRO A 38 4.51 42.81 13.40
C PRO A 38 4.11 41.35 13.71
N THR A 39 3.28 41.10 14.72
CA THR A 39 2.80 39.74 15.02
C THR A 39 1.92 39.24 13.86
N PRO A 40 2.25 38.11 13.22
CA PRO A 40 1.46 37.59 12.13
C PRO A 40 0.07 37.15 12.62
N ALA A 41 -0.96 37.45 11.82
CA ALA A 41 -2.21 36.72 11.91
C ALA A 41 -2.01 35.33 11.32
N GLN A 42 -2.43 34.29 12.05
CA GLN A 42 -2.34 32.90 11.61
C GLN A 42 -3.72 32.29 11.47
N THR A 43 -3.90 31.46 10.45
CA THR A 43 -5.10 30.64 10.26
C THR A 43 -4.67 29.24 9.87
N THR A 44 -5.02 28.27 10.71
CA THR A 44 -4.77 26.85 10.46
C THR A 44 -5.90 26.28 9.61
N ILE A 45 -5.54 25.63 8.51
CA ILE A 45 -6.44 24.87 7.65
C ILE A 45 -6.27 23.41 8.05
N ASN A 46 -7.26 22.90 8.77
CA ASN A 46 -7.32 21.48 9.10
C ASN A 46 -7.87 20.73 7.89
N ASP A 47 -7.17 19.66 7.52
CA ASP A 47 -7.61 18.76 6.48
C ASP A 47 -8.75 17.85 6.96
N SER A 48 -9.51 17.30 6.02
CA SER A 48 -10.43 16.21 6.32
C SER A 48 -9.68 14.94 6.64
N VAL A 49 -10.40 13.93 7.11
CA VAL A 49 -9.91 12.57 7.18
C VAL A 49 -10.69 11.74 6.17
N ASP A 50 -10.05 11.38 5.06
CA ASP A 50 -10.58 10.48 4.07
C ASP A 50 -9.78 9.16 4.05
N THR A 51 -10.41 8.09 3.56
CA THR A 51 -9.84 6.74 3.64
C THR A 51 -9.43 6.23 2.27
N THR A 52 -8.17 5.81 2.14
CA THR A 52 -7.70 4.95 1.05
C THR A 52 -7.56 3.52 1.56
N THR A 53 -8.04 2.53 0.81
CA THR A 53 -7.95 1.11 1.20
C THR A 53 -6.86 0.40 0.42
N ALA A 54 -6.16 -0.54 1.07
CA ALA A 54 -5.24 -1.47 0.42
C ALA A 54 -5.83 -2.88 0.43
N THR A 55 -5.94 -3.51 -0.74
CA THR A 55 -6.49 -4.86 -0.91
C THR A 55 -5.44 -5.80 -1.49
N LEU A 56 -5.39 -7.04 -1.02
CA LEU A 56 -4.45 -8.05 -1.48
C LEU A 56 -5.19 -9.14 -2.26
N THR A 57 -4.66 -9.49 -3.42
CA THR A 57 -5.07 -10.67 -4.19
C THR A 57 -3.86 -11.54 -4.49
N ALA A 58 -4.12 -12.80 -4.83
CA ALA A 58 -3.11 -13.76 -5.26
C ALA A 58 -3.63 -14.61 -6.42
N SER A 59 -2.73 -15.29 -7.14
CA SER A 59 -3.10 -16.37 -8.05
C SER A 59 -4.01 -17.38 -7.31
N PRO A 60 -5.19 -17.75 -7.82
CA PRO A 60 -6.15 -18.58 -7.08
C PRO A 60 -5.65 -20.02 -6.90
N SER A 61 -4.91 -20.52 -7.87
CA SER A 61 -4.25 -21.82 -7.79
C SER A 61 -2.98 -21.87 -8.64
N VAL A 62 -2.07 -22.74 -8.24
CA VAL A 62 -0.84 -23.07 -8.96
C VAL A 62 -0.55 -24.56 -8.78
N THR A 63 0.34 -25.13 -9.59
CA THR A 63 0.96 -26.42 -9.30
C THR A 63 2.28 -26.16 -8.55
N GLU A 64 2.78 -27.17 -7.85
CA GLU A 64 4.14 -27.15 -7.31
C GLU A 64 5.20 -26.79 -8.36
N GLY A 65 6.25 -26.12 -7.91
CA GLY A 65 7.25 -25.47 -8.77
C GLY A 65 6.73 -24.26 -9.55
N GLY A 66 5.48 -23.85 -9.30
CA GLY A 66 4.86 -22.66 -9.87
C GLY A 66 5.13 -21.37 -9.09
N VAL A 67 4.49 -20.29 -9.54
CA VAL A 67 4.66 -18.95 -8.98
C VAL A 67 3.32 -18.39 -8.53
N ILE A 68 3.25 -17.99 -7.26
CA ILE A 68 2.13 -17.20 -6.74
C ILE A 68 2.49 -15.73 -6.91
N THR A 69 1.67 -14.98 -7.65
CA THR A 69 1.82 -13.52 -7.75
C THR A 69 0.88 -12.86 -6.76
N TYR A 70 1.43 -12.17 -5.78
CA TYR A 70 0.67 -11.33 -4.85
C TYR A 70 0.55 -9.93 -5.42
N THR A 71 -0.66 -9.37 -5.47
CA THR A 71 -0.92 -8.01 -5.97
C THR A 71 -1.64 -7.20 -4.92
N VAL A 72 -1.08 -6.02 -4.62
CA VAL A 72 -1.79 -5.01 -3.82
C VAL A 72 -2.48 -4.04 -4.76
N THR A 73 -3.74 -3.73 -4.47
CA THR A 73 -4.50 -2.65 -5.12
C THR A 73 -4.95 -1.61 -4.11
N LEU A 74 -4.59 -0.35 -4.37
CA LEU A 74 -5.04 0.84 -3.65
C LEU A 74 -6.30 1.40 -4.28
N SER A 75 -7.23 1.95 -3.48
CA SER A 75 -8.43 2.63 -4.00
C SER A 75 -8.14 3.98 -4.63
N ASN A 76 -6.97 4.57 -4.35
CA ASN A 76 -6.52 5.87 -4.87
C ASN A 76 -5.04 5.78 -5.28
N PRO A 77 -4.58 6.55 -6.28
CA PRO A 77 -3.18 6.52 -6.69
C PRO A 77 -2.27 7.07 -5.59
N ALA A 78 -1.10 6.48 -5.42
CA ALA A 78 -0.16 6.94 -4.40
C ALA A 78 0.56 8.21 -4.86
N GLN A 79 0.69 9.26 -4.02
CA GLN A 79 1.50 10.44 -4.37
C GLN A 79 3.00 10.21 -4.09
N THR A 80 3.30 9.40 -3.09
CA THR A 80 4.64 8.89 -2.77
C THR A 80 4.57 7.36 -2.74
N PRO A 81 5.70 6.63 -2.84
CA PRO A 81 5.65 5.17 -2.79
C PRO A 81 4.93 4.64 -1.54
N VAL A 82 4.14 3.59 -1.70
CA VAL A 82 3.54 2.83 -0.59
C VAL A 82 4.30 1.53 -0.43
N THR A 83 4.75 1.24 0.79
CA THR A 83 5.33 -0.05 1.16
C THR A 83 4.31 -0.87 1.93
N VAL A 84 4.04 -2.08 1.45
CA VAL A 84 3.10 -3.03 2.04
C VAL A 84 3.86 -4.27 2.48
N THR A 85 3.75 -4.62 3.76
CA THR A 85 4.33 -5.83 4.34
C THR A 85 3.24 -6.89 4.44
N LEU A 86 3.53 -8.09 3.95
CA LEU A 86 2.62 -9.24 3.97
C LEU A 86 2.96 -10.17 5.14
N SER A 87 1.98 -10.95 5.60
CA SER A 87 2.15 -11.89 6.72
C SER A 87 3.16 -13.03 6.47
N ASN A 88 3.57 -13.24 5.22
CA ASN A 88 4.65 -14.16 4.84
C ASN A 88 6.03 -13.48 4.80
N GLY A 89 6.14 -12.24 5.28
CA GLY A 89 7.38 -11.46 5.34
C GLY A 89 7.78 -10.77 4.03
N GLN A 90 7.05 -10.97 2.92
CA GLN A 90 7.33 -10.27 1.68
C GLN A 90 6.87 -8.81 1.73
N THR A 91 7.52 -7.98 0.91
CA THR A 91 7.17 -6.57 0.75
C THR A 91 6.75 -6.27 -0.68
N ILE A 92 5.64 -5.57 -0.85
CA ILE A 92 5.20 -5.02 -2.13
C ILE A 92 5.37 -3.50 -2.09
N THR A 93 5.91 -2.92 -3.16
CA THR A 93 5.94 -1.47 -3.35
C THR A 93 4.93 -1.07 -4.42
N VAL A 94 4.05 -0.13 -4.08
CA VAL A 94 3.23 0.59 -5.07
C VAL A 94 3.93 1.91 -5.35
N GLU A 95 4.38 2.12 -6.58
CA GLU A 95 5.11 3.32 -6.96
C GLU A 95 4.22 4.58 -6.94
N ALA A 96 4.86 5.75 -6.85
CA ALA A 96 4.16 7.02 -7.00
C ALA A 96 3.42 7.10 -8.35
N GLY A 97 2.23 7.67 -8.34
CA GLY A 97 1.30 7.76 -9.46
C GLY A 97 0.58 6.44 -9.79
N LYS A 98 0.82 5.35 -9.05
CA LYS A 98 0.21 4.03 -9.30
C LYS A 98 -0.79 3.66 -8.21
N THR A 99 -1.67 2.73 -8.57
CA THR A 99 -2.61 2.08 -7.64
C THR A 99 -2.24 0.63 -7.36
N GLN A 100 -1.25 0.06 -8.06
CA GLN A 100 -0.91 -1.35 -7.98
C GLN A 100 0.58 -1.60 -7.89
N GLY A 101 0.92 -2.67 -7.19
CA GLY A 101 2.26 -3.26 -7.11
C GLY A 101 2.13 -4.76 -6.87
N SER A 102 3.14 -5.53 -7.24
CA SER A 102 3.14 -6.98 -7.10
C SER A 102 4.49 -7.54 -6.68
N VAL A 103 4.47 -8.77 -6.16
CA VAL A 103 5.65 -9.59 -5.88
C VAL A 103 5.35 -11.05 -6.16
N ASP A 104 6.35 -11.78 -6.63
CA ASP A 104 6.26 -13.20 -6.95
C ASP A 104 6.85 -14.05 -5.82
N PHE A 105 6.15 -15.13 -5.48
CA PHE A 105 6.57 -16.13 -4.52
C PHE A 105 6.66 -17.50 -5.19
N GLN A 106 7.84 -18.09 -5.15
CA GLN A 106 8.06 -19.44 -5.67
C GLN A 106 7.48 -20.47 -4.70
N THR A 107 6.64 -21.38 -5.20
CA THR A 107 6.18 -22.52 -4.41
C THR A 107 7.29 -23.57 -4.25
N PRO A 108 7.17 -24.51 -3.30
CA PRO A 108 8.06 -25.66 -3.23
C PRO A 108 8.16 -26.37 -4.58
N ALA A 109 9.34 -26.91 -4.90
CA ALA A 109 9.54 -27.65 -6.12
C ALA A 109 8.72 -28.95 -6.11
N ASN A 110 8.27 -29.37 -7.29
CA ASN A 110 7.56 -30.65 -7.45
C ASN A 110 8.42 -31.83 -6.97
N ASP A 111 7.79 -32.75 -6.24
CA ASP A 111 8.38 -34.01 -5.85
C ASP A 111 7.38 -35.17 -5.89
N VAL A 112 7.85 -36.38 -5.59
CA VAL A 112 7.02 -37.60 -5.70
C VAL A 112 6.00 -37.78 -4.56
N TYR A 113 5.98 -36.88 -3.58
CA TYR A 113 5.14 -36.98 -2.39
C TYR A 113 3.94 -36.06 -2.50
N ASN A 114 2.77 -36.53 -2.08
CA ASN A 114 1.60 -35.69 -2.01
C ASN A 114 1.75 -34.61 -0.92
N ASN A 115 1.82 -33.38 -1.37
CA ASN A 115 2.12 -32.19 -0.59
C ASN A 115 1.20 -31.00 -0.99
N GLY A 116 0.09 -31.30 -1.67
CA GLY A 116 -0.95 -30.33 -2.01
C GLY A 116 -1.41 -29.55 -0.77
N SER A 117 -1.49 -28.23 -0.88
CA SER A 117 -1.69 -27.35 0.27
C SER A 117 -2.40 -26.04 -0.10
N THR A 118 -2.83 -25.28 0.91
CA THR A 118 -3.38 -23.94 0.72
C THR A 118 -2.53 -22.93 1.49
N VAL A 119 -2.07 -21.90 0.80
CA VAL A 119 -1.37 -20.77 1.39
C VAL A 119 -2.37 -19.63 1.59
N SER A 120 -2.31 -18.98 2.75
CA SER A 120 -3.16 -17.85 3.12
C SER A 120 -2.31 -16.69 3.62
N VAL A 121 -2.36 -15.56 2.94
CA VAL A 121 -1.53 -14.37 3.23
C VAL A 121 -2.42 -13.14 3.42
N THR A 122 -2.12 -12.33 4.42
CA THR A 122 -2.81 -11.05 4.68
C THR A 122 -1.82 -9.90 4.53
N ILE A 123 -2.35 -8.68 4.41
CA ILE A 123 -1.54 -7.48 4.62
C ILE A 123 -1.35 -7.29 6.13
N GLU A 124 -0.10 -7.18 6.56
CA GLU A 124 0.27 -6.94 7.94
C GLU A 124 0.36 -5.43 8.24
N ASN A 125 0.95 -4.67 7.30
CA ASN A 125 1.09 -3.22 7.40
C ASN A 125 1.16 -2.56 6.01
N ALA A 126 0.66 -1.33 5.89
CA ALA A 126 0.77 -0.50 4.69
C ALA A 126 1.08 0.95 5.07
N THR A 127 2.14 1.53 4.51
CA THR A 127 2.63 2.88 4.88
C THR A 127 3.10 3.65 3.65
N GLY A 128 3.00 4.99 3.70
CA GLY A 128 3.39 5.88 2.60
C GLY A 128 2.19 6.43 1.84
N GLY A 129 2.37 6.77 0.56
CA GLY A 129 1.28 7.22 -0.31
C GLY A 129 0.83 8.68 -0.15
N ASN A 130 1.24 9.33 0.95
CA ASN A 130 0.73 10.63 1.41
C ASN A 130 -0.79 10.63 1.75
N PHE A 131 -1.40 9.48 2.03
CA PHE A 131 -2.82 9.41 2.38
C PHE A 131 -3.09 9.87 3.83
N GLU A 132 -4.27 10.40 4.15
CA GLU A 132 -4.62 10.66 5.55
C GLU A 132 -4.86 9.35 6.32
N GLN A 133 -5.48 8.35 5.67
CA GLN A 133 -5.64 7.01 6.20
C GLN A 133 -5.40 5.93 5.15
N LEU A 134 -4.70 4.88 5.55
CA LEU A 134 -4.44 3.69 4.74
C LEU A 134 -4.66 2.38 5.53
N PRO A 135 -5.90 2.06 5.96
CA PRO A 135 -6.19 0.78 6.57
C PRO A 135 -6.02 -0.38 5.56
N PRO A 136 -5.27 -1.44 5.92
CA PRO A 136 -5.27 -2.68 5.16
C PRO A 136 -6.63 -3.38 5.22
N ASN A 137 -7.06 -3.98 4.10
CA ASN A 137 -8.16 -4.93 4.12
C ASN A 137 -7.69 -6.24 4.79
N PRO A 138 -8.35 -6.70 5.87
CA PRO A 138 -7.93 -7.89 6.61
C PRO A 138 -8.22 -9.22 5.90
N THR A 139 -8.92 -9.19 4.76
CA THR A 139 -9.29 -10.40 4.02
C THR A 139 -8.03 -11.09 3.47
N PRO A 140 -7.79 -12.37 3.80
CA PRO A 140 -6.63 -13.09 3.28
C PRO A 140 -6.74 -13.36 1.77
N ALA A 141 -5.62 -13.22 1.07
CA ALA A 141 -5.44 -13.79 -0.25
C ALA A 141 -5.07 -15.27 -0.11
N GLN A 142 -5.83 -16.14 -0.77
CA GLN A 142 -5.64 -17.59 -0.71
C GLN A 142 -5.20 -18.14 -2.06
N THR A 143 -4.30 -19.11 -2.01
CA THR A 143 -3.83 -19.85 -3.18
C THR A 143 -3.79 -21.34 -2.86
N THR A 144 -4.41 -22.15 -3.70
CA THR A 144 -4.29 -23.60 -3.63
C THR A 144 -3.10 -24.06 -4.47
N ILE A 145 -2.18 -24.77 -3.85
CA ILE A 145 -1.06 -25.46 -4.49
C ILE A 145 -1.51 -26.89 -4.76
N ASN A 146 -1.61 -27.24 -6.04
CA ASN A 146 -2.01 -28.57 -6.48
C ASN A 146 -0.78 -29.47 -6.60
N ASP A 147 -0.88 -30.65 -6.01
CA ASP A 147 0.06 -31.76 -6.17
C ASP A 147 0.03 -32.27 -7.62
N SER A 148 1.19 -32.63 -8.15
CA SER A 148 1.30 -33.22 -9.50
C SER A 148 1.48 -34.74 -9.39
N VAL A 149 0.94 -35.49 -10.35
CA VAL A 149 1.03 -36.96 -10.30
C VAL A 149 2.37 -37.41 -10.84
N ASP A 150 3.19 -37.97 -9.94
CA ASP A 150 4.46 -38.60 -10.28
C ASP A 150 4.37 -40.13 -10.32
N THR A 151 5.05 -40.75 -11.29
CA THR A 151 5.05 -42.22 -11.47
C THR A 151 6.35 -42.84 -10.98
N THR A 152 6.26 -43.75 -10.00
CA THR A 152 7.40 -44.54 -9.53
C THR A 152 7.25 -45.98 -10.00
N THR A 153 8.23 -46.48 -10.77
CA THR A 153 8.20 -47.85 -11.31
C THR A 153 9.03 -48.79 -10.43
N ALA A 154 8.40 -49.81 -9.87
CA ALA A 154 9.10 -50.92 -9.22
C ALA A 154 9.44 -52.00 -10.25
N THR A 155 10.66 -52.55 -10.19
CA THR A 155 11.07 -53.69 -11.03
C THR A 155 11.38 -54.90 -10.17
N LEU A 156 10.90 -56.08 -10.60
CA LEU A 156 11.20 -57.37 -9.98
C LEU A 156 11.99 -58.20 -10.99
N THR A 157 13.19 -58.62 -10.62
CA THR A 157 13.99 -59.56 -11.42
C THR A 157 14.11 -60.88 -10.66
N ALA A 158 13.90 -61.99 -11.37
CA ALA A 158 14.15 -63.33 -10.86
C ALA A 158 15.44 -63.85 -11.50
N SER A 159 16.31 -64.47 -10.71
CA SER A 159 17.47 -65.18 -11.26
C SER A 159 17.01 -66.52 -11.83
N PRO A 160 17.42 -66.90 -13.06
CA PRO A 160 17.14 -68.23 -13.57
C PRO A 160 17.89 -69.27 -12.73
N SER A 161 17.18 -70.31 -12.28
CA SER A 161 17.75 -71.46 -11.59
C SER A 161 18.63 -72.30 -12.53
N VAL A 162 19.83 -72.68 -12.06
CA VAL A 162 20.77 -73.62 -12.72
C VAL A 162 20.35 -75.08 -12.58
#